data_AF-A0A926U9H7-F1
#
_entry.id   AF-A0A926U9H7-F1
#
_cell.length_a   1.000
_cell.length_b   1.000
_cell.length_c   1.000
_cell.angle_alpha   90.00
_cell.angle_beta   90.00
_cell.angle_gamma   90.00
#
_symmetry.space_group_name_H-M   'P 1'
#
loop_
_entity.id
_entity.type
_entity.pdbx_description
1 polymer ?
#
loop_
_entity_poly.entity_id
_entity_poly.type
_entity_poly.pdbx_seq_one_letter_code
_entity_poly.pdbx_strand_id
1 'polypeptide(L)' 'MNSLSDPTYSTSALERLIEQILASGKISRADQHKLMSNLLNKLMLSETEQQKVNRIFERLRAGRLKVVD' A
#
# COMPACT_ATOMS: atom_id res chain seq x y z
N MET A 1 34.96 -4.30 11.55
CA MET A 1 34.28 -3.01 11.78
C MET A 1 33.27 -2.79 10.66
N ASN A 2 32.07 -2.39 11.06
CA ASN A 2 30.81 -2.37 10.32
C ASN A 2 30.85 -1.68 8.95
N SER A 3 30.23 -2.30 7.95
CA SER A 3 29.40 -1.58 6.97
C SER A 3 28.40 -2.57 6.39
N LEU A 4 27.35 -2.83 7.17
CA LEU A 4 26.07 -3.27 6.63
C LEU A 4 25.61 -2.16 5.68
N SER A 5 25.82 -2.36 4.39
CA SER A 5 25.12 -1.61 3.36
C SER A 5 23.64 -1.97 3.51
N ASP A 6 22.93 -1.22 4.35
CA ASP A 6 21.47 -1.25 4.37
C ASP A 6 20.99 -0.99 2.93
N PRO A 7 20.26 -1.92 2.31
CA PRO A 7 19.67 -1.64 1.01
C PRO A 7 18.70 -0.49 1.22
N THR A 8 19.02 0.69 0.69
CA THR A 8 18.03 1.74 0.49
C THR A 8 17.04 1.21 -0.54
N TYR A 9 16.10 0.39 -0.07
CA TYR A 9 14.89 0.04 -0.78
C TYR A 9 14.27 1.37 -1.18
N SER A 10 14.32 1.69 -2.47
CA SER A 10 13.54 2.78 -3.02
C SER A 10 12.08 2.34 -2.96
N THR A 11 11.48 2.46 -1.78
CA THR A 11 10.09 2.11 -1.52
C THR A 11 9.24 2.95 -2.45
N SER A 12 8.47 2.29 -3.33
CA SER A 12 7.69 3.01 -4.31
C SER A 12 6.65 3.90 -3.62
N ALA A 13 6.21 4.98 -4.27
CA ALA A 13 5.16 5.84 -3.72
C ALA A 13 3.88 5.04 -3.36
N LEU A 14 3.59 3.98 -4.12
CA LEU A 14 2.51 3.04 -3.85
C LEU A 14 2.74 2.26 -2.56
N GLU A 15 3.95 1.73 -2.33
CA GLU A 15 4.27 0.99 -1.11
C GLU A 15 4.16 1.87 0.14
N ARG A 16 4.65 3.11 0.08
CA ARG A 16 4.51 4.06 1.20
C ARG A 16 3.05 4.38 1.50
N LEU A 17 2.23 4.57 0.47
CA LEU A 17 0.79 4.80 0.61
C LEU A 17 0.10 3.60 1.28
N ILE A 18 0.42 2.38 0.82
CA ILE A 18 -0.14 1.14 1.38
C ILE A 18 0.24 0.99 2.86
N GLU A 19 1.50 1.25 3.22
CA GLU A 19 1.96 1.19 4.61
C GLU A 19 1.24 2.19 5.50
N GLN A 20 1.01 3.42 5.04
CA GLN A 20 0.27 4.45 5.78
C GLN A 20 -1.20 4.04 6.04
N ILE A 21 -1.88 3.47 5.04
CA ILE A 21 -3.25 2.96 5.17
C ILE A 21 -3.29 1.81 6.19
N LEU A 22 -2.35 0.87 6.07
CA LEU A 22 -2.28 -0.30 6.94
C LEU A 22 -1.93 0.06 8.39
N ALA A 23 -1.10 1.08 8.60
CA ALA A 23 -0.71 1.57 9.93
C ALA A 23 -1.84 2.37 10.60
N SER A 24 -2.56 3.20 9.84
CA SER A 24 -3.65 4.01 10.38
C SER A 24 -4.92 3.20 10.66
N GLY A 25 -5.08 2.02 10.05
CA GLY A 25 -6.31 1.23 10.14
C GLY A 25 -7.51 1.91 9.46
N LYS A 26 -7.23 2.95 8.67
CA LYS A 26 -8.21 3.80 8.02
C LYS A 26 -7.82 3.98 6.56
N ILE A 27 -8.81 4.13 5.71
CA ILE A 27 -8.59 4.52 4.32
C ILE A 27 -9.55 5.65 3.96
N SER A 28 -9.02 6.78 3.51
CA SER A 28 -9.86 7.88 3.02
C SER A 28 -10.27 7.65 1.58
N ARG A 29 -11.33 8.34 1.11
CA ARG A 29 -11.65 8.39 -0.34
C ARG A 29 -10.49 8.92 -1.17
N ALA A 30 -9.71 9.87 -0.64
CA ALA A 30 -8.52 10.38 -1.28
C ALA A 30 -7.42 9.30 -1.40
N ASP A 31 -7.24 8.46 -0.37
CA ASP A 31 -6.30 7.35 -0.38
C ASP A 31 -6.73 6.27 -1.38
N GLN A 32 -8.03 5.96 -1.44
CA GLN A 32 -8.59 5.07 -2.46
C GLN A 32 -8.33 5.59 -3.87
N HIS A 33 -8.53 6.88 -4.11
CA HIS A 33 -8.30 7.49 -5.41
C HIS A 33 -6.82 7.43 -5.82
N LYS A 34 -5.91 7.74 -4.90
CA LYS A 34 -4.46 7.62 -5.12
C LYS A 34 -4.03 6.17 -5.34
N LEU A 35 -4.62 5.22 -4.61
CA LEU A 35 -4.35 3.80 -4.82
C LEU A 35 -4.80 3.40 -6.23
N MET A 36 -6.05 3.71 -6.60
CA MET A 36 -6.58 3.41 -7.94
C MET A 36 -5.81 4.10 -9.06
N SER A 37 -5.43 5.37 -8.92
CA SER A 37 -4.67 6.08 -9.95
C SER A 37 -3.30 5.44 -10.18
N ASN A 38 -2.62 5.01 -9.12
CA ASN A 38 -1.34 4.31 -9.23
C ASN A 38 -1.49 2.90 -9.81
N LEU A 39 -2.56 2.19 -9.47
CA LEU A 39 -2.83 0.85 -10.01
C LEU A 39 -3.22 0.90 -11.49
N LEU A 40 -4.06 1.86 -11.89
CA LEU A 40 -4.49 2.04 -13.29
C LEU A 40 -3.35 2.53 -14.21
N ASN A 41 -2.35 3.22 -13.65
CA ASN A 41 -1.17 3.65 -14.40
C ASN A 41 -0.13 2.53 -14.60
N LYS A 42 -0.36 1.33 -14.03
CA LYS A 42 0.47 0.14 -14.25
C LYS A 42 -0.25 -0.85 -15.16
N LEU A 43 0.41 -1.21 -16.27
CA LEU A 43 -0.07 -2.25 -17.20
C LEU A 43 -0.20 -3.63 -16.53
N MET A 44 0.69 -3.95 -15.59
CA MET A 44 0.68 -5.16 -14.78
C MET A 44 1.21 -4.85 -13.38
N LEU A 45 0.59 -5.41 -12.34
CA LEU A 45 1.12 -5.38 -10.98
C LEU A 45 2.13 -6.52 -10.81
N SER A 46 3.21 -6.29 -10.06
CA SER A 46 4.05 -7.40 -9.61
C SER A 46 3.31 -8.25 -8.59
N GLU A 47 3.74 -9.49 -8.40
CA GLU A 47 3.16 -10.39 -7.38
C GLU A 47 3.20 -9.77 -5.97
N THR A 48 4.31 -9.10 -5.62
CA THR A 48 4.46 -8.41 -4.33
C THR A 48 3.48 -7.24 -4.18
N GLU A 49 3.23 -6.48 -5.25
CA GLU A 49 2.26 -5.38 -5.23
C GLU A 49 0.84 -5.90 -5.13
N GLN A 50 0.52 -6.98 -5.86
CA GLN A 50 -0.77 -7.64 -5.81
C GLN A 50 -1.05 -8.19 -4.41
N GLN A 51 -0.08 -8.82 -3.75
CA GLN A 51 -0.21 -9.28 -2.36
C GLN A 51 -0.48 -8.10 -1.39
N LYS A 52 0.21 -6.98 -1.56
CA LYS A 52 0.03 -5.77 -0.74
C LYS A 52 -1.37 -5.17 -0.92
N VAL A 53 -1.86 -5.10 -2.15
CA VAL A 53 -3.22 -4.65 -2.48
C VAL A 53 -4.27 -5.59 -1.90
N ASN A 54 -4.11 -6.91 -2.10
CA ASN A 54 -5.02 -7.92 -1.54
C ASN A 54 -5.11 -7.80 -0.01
N ARG A 55 -4.01 -7.49 0.68
CA ARG A 55 -4.01 -7.30 2.14
C ARG A 55 -4.85 -6.10 2.59
N ILE A 56 -4.94 -5.04 1.79
CA ILE A 56 -5.85 -3.91 2.07
C ILE A 56 -7.31 -4.38 1.94
N PHE A 57 -7.65 -5.08 0.86
CA PHE A 57 -9.00 -5.59 0.63
C PHE A 57 -9.44 -6.59 1.71
N GLU A 58 -8.57 -7.51 2.13
CA GLU A 58 -8.86 -8.43 3.21
C GLU A 58 -9.12 -7.71 4.54
N ARG A 59 -8.35 -6.66 4.85
CA ARG A 59 -8.58 -5.84 6.05
C ARG A 59 -9.87 -5.03 5.98
N LEU A 60 -10.25 -4.53 4.79
CA LEU A 60 -11.55 -3.90 4.56
C LEU A 60 -12.69 -4.91 4.79
N ARG A 61 -12.60 -6.09 4.16
CA ARG A 61 -13.60 -7.15 4.27
C ARG A 61 -13.79 -7.64 5.70
N ALA A 62 -12.69 -7.76 6.45
CA ALA A 62 -12.70 -8.14 7.85
C ALA A 62 -13.13 -7.01 8.81
N GLY A 63 -13.47 -5.82 8.31
CA GLY A 63 -13.84 -4.65 9.12
C GLY A 63 -12.70 -4.08 9.96
N ARG A 64 -11.46 -4.50 9.70
CA ARG A 64 -10.23 -4.05 10.40
C ARG A 64 -9.62 -2.80 9.77
N LEU A 65 -10.04 -2.48 8.55
CA LEU A 65 -9.80 -1.20 7.90
C LEU A 65 -11.15 -0.49 7.78
N LYS A 66 -11.26 0.72 8.33
CA LYS A 66 -12.47 1.52 8.18
C LYS A 66 -12.29 2.53 7.06
N VAL A 67 -13.26 2.61 6.17
CA VAL A 67 -13.34 3.74 5.24
C VAL A 67 -13.75 4.95 6.07
N VAL A 68 -12.91 5.99 6.04
CA VAL A 68 -13.17 7.28 6.69
C VAL A 68 -13.24 8.35 5.59
N ASP A 69 -13.84 9.51 5.89
CA ASP A 69 -14.22 10.55 4.92
C ASP A 69 -15.41 10.21 4.01
#